data_AF-A0A2E9WN90-F1
#
_entry.id   AF-A0A2E9WN90-F1
#
_cell.length_a   1.000
_cell.length_b   1.000
_cell.length_c   1.000
_cell.angle_alpha   90.00
_cell.angle_beta   90.00
_cell.angle_gamma   90.00
#
_symmetry.space_group_name_H-M   'P 1'
#
loop_
_entity.id
_entity.type
_entity.pdbx_description
1 polymer ?
#
loop_
_entity_poly.entity_id
_entity_poly.type
_entity_poly.pdbx_seq_one_letter_code
_entity_poly.pdbx_strand_id
1 'polypeptide(L)' 'PPFERLGKVFADSSGPTAGQAALSLDLSSPGSPFHAGETWNFQFWYRDPQGGGWGYNLSNGLEVTFCP' A
#
# COMPACT_ATOMS: atom_id res chain seq x y z
N PRO A 1 -3.94 -10.70 12.71
CA PRO A 1 -3.37 -10.85 11.35
C PRO A 1 -2.08 -10.02 11.27
N PRO A 2 -1.04 -10.48 10.57
CA PRO A 2 0.14 -9.66 10.30
C PRO A 2 -0.28 -8.34 9.59
N PHE A 3 0.34 -7.23 10.01
CA PHE A 3 0.06 -5.88 9.52
C PHE A 3 1.35 -5.29 8.98
N GLU A 4 1.30 -4.74 7.77
CA GLU A 4 2.41 -3.99 7.20
C GLU A 4 1.94 -2.57 6.88
N ARG A 5 2.57 -1.59 7.53
CA ARG A 5 2.36 -0.19 7.19
C ARG A 5 3.46 0.23 6.22
N LEU A 6 3.10 0.30 4.95
CA LEU A 6 4.00 0.76 3.91
C LEU A 6 4.42 2.20 4.22
N GLY A 7 5.67 2.53 3.85
CA GLY A 7 6.19 3.88 3.95
C GLY A 7 5.32 4.91 3.23
N LYS A 8 5.60 6.21 3.44
CA LYS A 8 4.87 7.31 2.80
C LYS A 8 4.92 7.16 1.28
N VAL A 9 3.75 6.97 0.65
CA VAL A 9 3.62 6.94 -0.81
C VAL A 9 3.19 8.33 -1.27
N PHE A 10 3.97 8.93 -2.17
CA PHE A 10 3.55 10.14 -2.88
C PHE A 10 2.60 9.74 -4.00
N ALA A 11 1.30 9.87 -3.75
CA ALA A 11 0.32 9.88 -4.83
C ALA A 11 0.33 11.30 -5.42
N ASP A 12 0.96 11.48 -6.58
CA ASP A 12 0.77 12.72 -7.32
C ASP A 12 -0.70 12.86 -7.76
N SER A 13 -1.16 14.09 -7.92
CA SER A 13 -2.54 14.39 -8.34
C SER A 13 -2.64 14.79 -9.82
N SER A 14 -1.53 14.64 -10.57
CA SER A 14 -1.45 15.07 -11.96
C SER A 14 -0.80 14.01 -12.85
N GLY A 15 -1.53 13.54 -13.86
CA GLY A 15 -1.05 12.54 -14.82
C GLY A 15 -1.90 11.28 -14.80
N PRO A 16 -1.59 10.29 -15.66
CA PRO A 16 -2.37 9.06 -15.79
C PRO A 16 -2.33 8.17 -14.55
N THR A 17 -1.40 8.43 -13.62
CA THR A 17 -1.22 7.70 -12.35
C THR A 17 -1.74 8.46 -11.14
N ALA A 18 -2.47 9.56 -11.35
CA ALA A 18 -2.94 10.41 -10.26
C ALA A 18 -3.79 9.62 -9.26
N GLY A 19 -3.46 9.72 -7.97
CA GLY A 19 -4.17 9.02 -6.90
C GLY A 19 -3.90 7.51 -6.81
N GLN A 20 -2.93 6.98 -7.56
CA GLN A 20 -2.55 5.57 -7.50
C GLN A 20 -1.30 5.35 -6.65
N ALA A 21 -1.25 4.19 -5.98
CA ALA A 21 -0.11 3.71 -5.22
C ALA A 21 0.12 2.25 -5.58
N ALA A 22 1.37 1.86 -5.82
CA ALA A 22 1.75 0.49 -6.15
C ALA A 22 2.89 0.01 -5.25
N LEU A 23 2.76 -1.23 -4.77
CA LEU A 23 3.83 -1.97 -4.11
C LEU A 23 4.16 -3.19 -4.96
N SER A 24 5.39 -3.27 -5.45
CA SER A 24 5.88 -4.49 -6.08
C SER A 24 6.31 -5.47 -5.01
N LEU A 25 5.85 -6.72 -5.10
CA LEU A 25 6.17 -7.78 -4.17
C LEU A 25 6.84 -8.94 -4.90
N ASP A 26 8.05 -9.30 -4.46
CA ASP A 26 8.72 -10.52 -4.91
C ASP A 26 8.47 -11.66 -3.92
N LEU A 27 7.52 -12.52 -4.27
CA LEU A 27 7.17 -13.71 -3.48
C LEU A 27 8.21 -14.83 -3.57
N SER A 28 9.12 -14.77 -4.54
CA SER A 28 10.15 -15.80 -4.76
C SER A 28 11.45 -15.53 -4.01
N SER A 29 11.58 -14.33 -3.42
CA SER A 29 12.81 -13.94 -2.72
C SER A 29 13.03 -14.81 -1.46
N PRO A 30 14.25 -15.34 -1.25
CA PRO A 30 14.59 -16.04 -0.01
C PRO A 30 14.37 -15.13 1.21
N GLY A 31 13.55 -15.55 2.16
CA GLY A 31 13.21 -14.75 3.34
C GLY A 31 12.01 -13.80 3.16
N SER A 32 11.21 -13.98 2.10
CA SER A 32 9.89 -13.33 2.01
C SER A 32 9.07 -13.62 3.28
N PRO A 33 8.52 -12.59 3.93
CA PRO A 33 7.72 -12.77 5.15
C PRO A 33 6.29 -13.27 4.85
N PHE A 34 5.90 -13.36 3.58
CA PHE A 34 4.55 -13.72 3.18
C PHE A 34 4.46 -15.22 2.92
N HIS A 35 3.65 -15.92 3.72
CA HIS A 35 3.47 -17.37 3.60
C HIS A 35 2.10 -17.75 3.04
N ALA A 36 2.07 -18.91 2.38
CA ALA A 36 0.85 -19.54 1.88
C ALA A 36 -0.23 -19.67 2.97
N GLY A 37 -1.45 -19.22 2.66
CA GLY A 37 -2.60 -19.26 3.56
C GLY A 37 -2.66 -18.13 4.59
N GLU A 38 -1.68 -17.22 4.61
CA GLU A 38 -1.74 -16.04 5.50
C GLU A 38 -2.60 -14.92 4.92
N THR A 39 -3.25 -14.18 5.82
CA THR A 39 -3.98 -12.95 5.48
C THR A 39 -3.26 -11.74 6.07
N TRP A 40 -2.89 -10.82 5.19
CA TRP A 40 -2.15 -9.60 5.51
C TRP A 40 -3.00 -8.36 5.27
N ASN A 41 -2.86 -7.38 6.15
CA ASN A 41 -3.50 -6.07 6.02
C ASN A 41 -2.43 -5.02 5.68
N PHE A 42 -2.65 -4.27 4.61
CA PHE A 42 -1.77 -3.21 4.12
C PHE A 42 -2.43 -1.85 4.27
N GLN A 43 -1.69 -0.86 4.75
CA GLN A 43 -2.13 0.53 4.80
C GLN A 43 -0.94 1.46 4.52
N PHE A 44 -1.19 2.58 3.86
CA PHE A 44 -0.17 3.59 3.60
C PHE A 44 -0.68 5.00 3.93
N TRP A 45 0.28 5.88 4.20
CA TRP A 45 0.02 7.31 4.31
C TRP A 45 0.14 7.98 2.94
N TYR A 46 -0.81 8.87 2.63
CA TYR A 46 -0.75 9.71 1.45
C TYR A 46 -1.03 11.17 1.78
N ARG A 47 -0.52 12.07 0.93
CA ARG A 47 -0.76 13.52 0.96
C ARG A 47 -0.84 14.01 -0.48
N ASP A 48 -1.81 14.86 -0.77
CA ASP A 48 -1.84 15.65 -2.01
C ASP A 48 -1.36 17.08 -1.70
N PRO A 49 -0.09 17.42 -2.01
CA PRO A 49 0.43 18.76 -1.77
C PRO A 49 -0.13 19.81 -2.74
N GLN A 50 -0.71 19.41 -3.88
CA GLN A 50 -1.16 20.31 -4.95
C GLN A 50 -2.67 20.59 -4.90
N GLY A 51 -3.47 19.64 -4.41
CA GLY A 51 -4.93 19.74 -4.25
C GLY A 51 -5.42 20.63 -3.11
N GLY A 52 -4.53 21.29 -2.36
CA GLY A 52 -4.88 22.36 -1.42
C GLY A 52 -5.97 21.96 -0.42
N GLY A 53 -5.68 21.03 0.49
CA GLY A 53 -6.62 20.64 1.52
C GLY A 53 -6.01 19.75 2.60
N TRP A 54 -6.50 19.92 3.82
CA TRP A 54 -6.26 19.02 4.95
C TRP A 54 -7.08 17.73 4.76
N GLY A 55 -6.81 17.01 3.67
CA GLY A 55 -7.49 15.76 3.30
C GLY A 55 -6.73 14.55 3.82
N TYR A 56 -7.50 13.50 4.11
CA TYR A 56 -7.13 12.28 4.84
C TYR A 56 -5.72 11.75 4.60
N ASN A 57 -5.13 11.28 5.71
CA ASN A 57 -3.74 10.89 5.82
C ASN A 57 -3.48 9.39 5.57
N LEU A 58 -4.53 8.57 5.44
CA LEU A 58 -4.45 7.10 5.41
C LEU A 58 -5.33 6.54 4.29
N SER A 59 -4.83 5.52 3.60
CA SER A 59 -5.62 4.73 2.65
C SER A 59 -6.72 3.92 3.35
N ASN A 60 -7.71 3.44 2.57
CA ASN A 60 -8.82 2.61 3.09
C ASN A 60 -8.39 1.23 3.61
N GLY A 61 -7.09 0.91 3.54
CA GLY A 61 -6.58 -0.42 3.84
C GLY A 61 -6.83 -1.41 2.70
N LEU A 62 -5.99 -2.43 2.62
CA LEU A 62 -6.14 -3.54 1.68
C LEU A 62 -5.88 -4.84 2.43
N GLU A 63 -6.85 -5.75 2.43
CA GLU A 63 -6.68 -7.11 2.94
C GLU A 63 -6.36 -8.04 1.77
N VAL A 64 -5.32 -8.87 1.94
CA VAL A 64 -4.87 -9.84 0.93
C VAL A 64 -4.66 -11.19 1.61
N THR A 65 -5.25 -12.24 1.03
CA THR A 65 -4.96 -13.63 1.40
C THR A 65 -4.05 -14.25 0.37
N PHE A 66 -2.91 -14.79 0.79
CA PHE A 66 -1.96 -15.46 -0.09
C PHE A 66 -2.40 -16.90 -0.36
N CYS A 67 -2.47 -17.28 -1.64
CA CYS A 67 -2.82 -18.64 -2.03
C CYS A 67 -1.76 -19.67 -1.56
N PRO A 68 -2.17 -20.93 -1.36
CA PRO A 68 -1.25 -22.04 -1.13
C PRO A 68 -0.24 -22.26 -2.26
#